data_AF-A0A380P7I4-F1
#
_entry.id   AF-A0A380P7I4-F1
#
_cell.length_a   1.000
_cell.length_b   1.000
_cell.length_c   1.000
_cell.angle_alpha   90.00
_cell.angle_beta   90.00
_cell.angle_gamma   90.00
#
_symmetry.space_group_name_H-M   'P 1'
#
loop_
_entity.id
_entity.type
_entity.pdbx_description
1 polymer ?
#
loop_
_entity_poly.entity_id
_entity_poly.type
_entity_poly.pdbx_seq_one_letter_code
_entity_poly.pdbx_strand_id
1 'polypeptide(L)'
;MTEIGHIVIGLIVVSAAIYLIVFISQRLTAHKVTKLKQEKDELIQIPMRDRIVEGRQLSLTGQSLQQFEILERKYEQLEKHGFADIDSQAEQVLFDSQGANFVKATQSLHQLQQQVRDAKTTVDIVNQGLSDLKQLDAAHKQAVQDLESEYQELRKLLLSESFQFGPAIDKLEDVLSNLEDEFAEFSRLTERGDHAAAADIYESLGMETTQLEQRIDQIPALYTTLDTTIKDQLVELNATYNRLHDEGFLFDTDIAQTLDQLETERQSALDALADLLLKKVSEQIDVLQTQIDTLYETFEQEMQAQKAVVQHNTELGEGLRQNKLLNHDLNIELDRLSQDFILQRTKMVWFVVGICNYLT
;
A
#
# COMPACT_ATOMS: atom_id res chain seq x y z
N MET A 1 -68.34 18.10 78.49
CA MET A 1 -67.23 19.06 78.31
C MET A 1 -65.91 18.42 77.86
N THR A 2 -65.86 17.11 77.60
CA THR A 2 -64.63 16.39 77.19
C THR A 2 -64.46 16.25 75.66
N GLU A 3 -65.55 16.16 74.89
CA GLU A 3 -65.46 15.97 73.42
C GLU A 3 -64.88 17.18 72.67
N ILE A 4 -65.20 18.41 73.10
CA ILE A 4 -64.64 19.62 72.48
C ILE A 4 -63.13 19.71 72.75
N GLY A 5 -62.67 19.24 73.91
CA GLY A 5 -61.24 19.19 74.26
C GLY A 5 -60.45 18.28 73.32
N HIS A 6 -60.98 17.10 72.99
CA HIS A 6 -60.33 16.17 72.06
C HIS A 6 -60.27 16.69 70.62
N ILE A 7 -61.30 17.40 70.15
CA ILE A 7 -61.32 18.02 68.81
C ILE A 7 -60.30 19.17 68.72
N VAL A 8 -60.22 20.01 69.76
CA VAL A 8 -59.24 21.12 69.80
C VAL A 8 -57.81 20.61 69.91
N ILE A 9 -57.56 19.59 70.76
CA ILE A 9 -56.25 18.95 70.86
C ILE A 9 -55.87 18.29 69.52
N GLY A 10 -56.80 17.60 68.87
CA GLY A 10 -56.58 17.02 67.53
C GLY A 10 -56.21 18.06 66.48
N LEU A 11 -56.88 19.22 66.47
CA LEU A 11 -56.58 20.32 65.55
C LEU A 11 -55.17 20.91 65.79
N ILE A 12 -54.78 21.05 67.06
CA ILE A 12 -53.44 21.54 67.43
C ILE A 12 -52.36 20.54 67.01
N VAL A 13 -52.60 19.23 67.20
CA VAL A 13 -51.64 18.20 66.76
C VAL A 13 -51.53 18.15 65.24
N VAL A 14 -52.63 18.25 64.50
CA VAL A 14 -52.62 18.27 63.02
C VAL A 14 -51.91 19.51 62.48
N SER A 15 -52.16 20.69 63.05
CA SER A 15 -51.47 21.92 62.64
C SER A 15 -49.98 21.91 62.99
N ALA A 16 -49.60 21.34 64.14
CA ALA A 16 -48.20 21.12 64.50
C ALA A 16 -47.50 20.12 63.54
N ALA A 17 -48.18 19.04 63.14
CA ALA A 17 -47.66 18.08 62.17
C ALA A 17 -47.47 18.71 60.78
N ILE A 18 -48.42 19.53 60.31
CA ILE A 18 -48.29 20.27 59.05
C ILE A 18 -47.10 21.24 59.10
N TYR A 19 -46.94 21.99 60.20
CA TYR A 19 -45.82 22.90 60.38
C TYR A 19 -44.47 22.17 60.36
N LEU A 20 -44.40 21.00 61.01
CA LEU A 20 -43.20 20.18 61.07
C LEU A 20 -42.82 19.60 59.69
N ILE A 21 -43.81 19.18 58.89
CA ILE A 21 -43.59 18.74 57.50
C ILE A 21 -43.04 19.89 56.64
N VAL A 22 -43.62 21.09 56.74
CA VAL A 22 -43.14 22.28 56.02
C VAL A 22 -41.71 22.64 56.43
N PHE A 23 -41.41 22.61 57.73
CA PHE A 23 -40.08 22.90 58.25
C PHE A 23 -39.00 21.92 57.75
N ILE A 24 -39.30 20.61 57.76
CA ILE A 24 -38.38 19.59 57.23
C ILE A 24 -38.17 19.79 55.73
N SER A 25 -39.24 20.03 54.97
CA SER A 25 -39.17 20.28 53.53
C SER A 25 -38.29 21.48 53.18
N GLN A 26 -38.39 22.57 53.94
CA GLN A 26 -37.55 23.77 53.78
C GLN A 26 -36.07 23.45 54.01
N ARG A 27 -35.75 22.76 55.11
CA ARG A 27 -34.38 22.33 55.44
C ARG A 27 -33.77 21.45 54.34
N LEU A 28 -34.53 20.48 53.83
CA LEU A 28 -34.07 19.59 52.76
C LEU A 28 -33.87 20.34 51.44
N THR A 29 -34.77 21.27 51.11
CA THR A 29 -34.68 22.07 49.88
C THR A 29 -33.48 23.01 49.94
N ALA A 30 -33.29 23.71 51.06
CA ALA A 30 -32.13 24.57 51.29
C ALA A 30 -30.81 23.78 51.14
N HIS A 31 -30.72 22.58 51.72
CA HIS A 31 -29.53 21.74 51.59
C HIS A 31 -29.23 21.34 50.14
N LYS A 32 -30.28 20.97 49.36
CA LYS A 32 -30.13 20.68 47.93
C LYS A 32 -29.68 21.90 47.13
N VAL A 33 -30.22 23.09 47.43
CA VAL A 33 -29.81 24.35 46.79
C VAL A 33 -28.35 24.67 47.12
N THR A 34 -27.92 24.50 48.37
CA THR A 34 -26.51 24.71 48.75
C THR A 34 -25.58 23.78 47.98
N LYS A 35 -25.94 22.49 47.83
CA LYS A 35 -25.15 21.55 47.03
C LYS A 35 -25.07 21.98 45.56
N LEU A 36 -26.17 22.40 44.96
CA LEU A 36 -26.20 22.87 43.56
C LEU A 36 -25.41 24.17 43.36
N LYS A 37 -25.44 25.10 44.33
CA LYS A 37 -24.57 26.29 44.33
C LYS A 37 -23.10 25.93 44.41
N GLN A 38 -22.75 24.95 45.26
CA GLN A 38 -21.38 24.45 45.36
C GLN A 38 -20.92 23.80 44.04
N GLU A 39 -21.75 22.97 43.41
CA GLU A 39 -21.44 22.39 42.08
C GLU A 39 -21.22 23.49 41.03
N LYS A 40 -22.02 24.56 41.06
CA LYS A 40 -21.82 25.74 40.20
C LYS A 40 -20.50 26.46 40.51
N ASP A 41 -20.16 26.67 41.78
CA ASP A 41 -18.91 27.33 42.17
C ASP A 41 -17.67 26.50 41.76
N GLU A 42 -17.75 25.17 41.83
CA GLU A 42 -16.73 24.25 41.31
C GLU A 42 -16.53 24.43 39.79
N LEU A 43 -17.61 24.64 39.01
CA LEU A 43 -17.51 24.91 37.57
C LEU A 43 -16.83 26.26 37.26
N ILE A 44 -17.04 27.28 38.11
CA ILE A 44 -16.40 28.60 37.96
C ILE A 44 -14.90 28.55 38.26
N GLN A 45 -14.49 27.67 39.20
CA GLN A 45 -13.08 27.50 39.54
C GLN A 45 -12.24 26.85 38.43
N ILE A 46 -12.88 26.21 37.44
CA ILE A 46 -12.17 25.66 36.28
C ILE A 46 -11.63 26.83 35.45
N PRO A 47 -10.31 26.91 35.18
CA PRO A 47 -9.68 28.01 34.47
C PRO A 47 -9.95 27.95 32.95
N MET A 48 -11.22 27.89 32.57
CA MET A 48 -11.66 27.83 31.18
C MET A 48 -11.28 29.09 30.40
N ARG A 49 -11.21 30.24 31.07
CA ARG A 49 -10.76 31.49 30.46
C ARG A 49 -9.32 31.39 29.97
N ASP A 50 -8.43 30.82 30.78
CA ASP A 50 -7.03 30.61 30.42
C ASP A 50 -6.91 29.63 29.26
N ARG A 51 -7.69 28.53 29.29
CA ARG A 51 -7.77 27.55 28.19
C ARG A 51 -8.27 28.16 26.87
N ILE A 52 -9.25 29.06 26.92
CA ILE A 52 -9.73 29.78 25.73
C ILE A 52 -8.64 30.72 25.22
N VAL A 53 -7.91 31.40 26.11
CA VAL A 53 -6.77 32.26 25.71
C VAL A 53 -5.65 31.44 25.08
N GLU A 54 -5.29 30.29 25.64
CA GLU A 54 -4.36 29.33 25.01
C GLU A 54 -4.87 28.89 23.63
N GLY A 55 -6.16 28.59 23.50
CA GLY A 55 -6.76 28.21 22.23
C GLY A 55 -6.69 29.32 21.17
N ARG A 56 -6.80 30.60 21.56
CA ARG A 56 -6.56 31.74 20.63
C ARG A 56 -5.11 31.88 20.18
N GLN A 57 -4.16 31.33 20.94
CA GLN A 57 -2.75 31.33 20.55
C GLN A 57 -2.44 30.23 19.52
N LEU A 58 -3.32 29.23 19.38
CA LEU A 58 -3.27 28.32 18.25
C LEU A 58 -3.61 29.14 17.00
N SER A 59 -2.82 28.98 15.94
CA SER A 59 -2.98 29.69 14.67
C SER A 59 -4.20 29.21 13.88
N LEU A 60 -5.40 29.11 14.47
CA LEU A 60 -6.57 28.51 13.83
C LEU A 60 -7.12 29.40 12.70
N THR A 61 -7.40 28.84 11.53
CA THR A 61 -8.16 29.50 10.45
C THR A 61 -9.20 28.55 9.85
N GLY A 62 -9.95 29.02 8.85
CA GLY A 62 -10.93 28.20 8.13
C GLY A 62 -11.99 27.57 9.04
N GLN A 63 -12.20 26.26 8.90
CA GLN A 63 -13.18 25.52 9.69
C GLN A 63 -12.77 25.38 11.16
N SER A 64 -11.47 25.24 11.46
CA SER A 64 -10.96 25.09 12.82
C SER A 64 -11.20 26.35 13.65
N LEU A 65 -11.06 27.53 13.04
CA LEU A 65 -11.43 28.80 13.68
C LEU A 65 -12.93 28.87 13.99
N GLN A 66 -13.79 28.49 13.04
CA GLN A 66 -15.24 28.49 13.25
C GLN A 66 -15.65 27.57 14.42
N GLN A 67 -15.04 26.39 14.51
CA GLN A 67 -15.27 25.47 15.63
C GLN A 67 -14.85 26.09 16.96
N PHE A 68 -13.65 26.70 17.02
CA PHE A 68 -13.17 27.40 18.20
C PHE A 68 -14.11 28.54 18.63
N GLU A 69 -14.52 29.40 17.69
CA GLU A 69 -15.43 30.52 17.96
C GLU A 69 -16.81 30.06 18.48
N ILE A 70 -17.29 28.89 18.06
CA ILE A 70 -18.53 28.30 18.60
C ILE A 70 -18.33 27.88 20.06
N LEU A 71 -17.21 27.22 20.39
CA LEU A 71 -16.90 26.79 21.75
C LEU A 71 -16.70 27.99 22.68
N GLU A 72 -15.97 29.01 22.21
CA GLU A 72 -15.76 30.26 22.93
C GLU A 72 -17.09 30.96 23.23
N ARG A 73 -17.94 31.16 22.20
CA ARG A 73 -19.25 31.79 22.38
C ARG A 73 -20.15 31.01 23.35
N LYS A 74 -20.13 29.68 23.30
CA LYS A 74 -20.89 28.82 24.24
C LYS A 74 -20.46 29.07 25.69
N TYR A 75 -19.15 29.13 25.95
CA TYR A 75 -18.65 29.41 27.29
C TYR A 75 -18.92 30.86 27.71
N GLU A 76 -18.72 31.84 26.84
CA GLU A 76 -19.03 33.24 27.16
C GLU A 76 -20.50 33.46 27.52
N GLN A 77 -21.42 32.77 26.84
CA GLN A 77 -22.84 32.84 27.16
C GLN A 77 -23.15 32.23 28.55
N LEU A 78 -22.50 31.10 28.88
CA LEU A 78 -22.61 30.47 30.19
C LEU A 78 -22.04 31.39 31.29
N GLU A 79 -20.89 32.00 31.05
CA GLU A 79 -20.19 32.90 31.97
C GLU A 79 -21.00 34.19 32.23
N LYS A 80 -21.53 34.83 31.18
CA LYS A 80 -22.24 36.11 31.28
C LYS A 80 -23.65 35.99 31.84
N HIS A 81 -24.37 34.92 31.49
CA HIS A 81 -25.80 34.78 31.80
C HIS A 81 -26.10 33.51 32.60
N GLY A 82 -25.58 32.35 32.17
CA GLY A 82 -25.97 31.06 32.75
C GLY A 82 -25.67 30.91 34.25
N PHE A 83 -24.49 31.35 34.72
CA PHE A 83 -24.19 31.30 36.16
C PHE A 83 -25.06 32.25 37.00
N ALA A 84 -25.35 33.45 36.48
CA ALA A 84 -26.24 34.40 37.14
C ALA A 84 -27.69 33.89 37.17
N ASP A 85 -28.15 33.24 36.10
CA ASP A 85 -29.48 32.62 36.03
C ASP A 85 -29.62 31.48 37.04
N ILE A 86 -28.57 30.67 37.25
CA ILE A 86 -28.52 29.63 38.30
C ILE A 86 -28.63 30.26 39.68
N ASP A 87 -27.91 31.36 39.95
CA ASP A 87 -27.97 32.05 41.25
C ASP A 87 -29.37 32.64 41.51
N SER A 88 -29.98 33.27 40.50
CA SER A 88 -31.36 33.80 40.56
C SER A 88 -32.39 32.69 40.77
N GLN A 89 -32.29 31.58 40.02
CA GLN A 89 -33.19 30.44 40.18
C GLN A 89 -33.03 29.80 41.57
N ALA A 90 -31.81 29.75 42.10
CA ALA A 90 -31.55 29.24 43.44
C ALA A 90 -32.22 30.10 44.53
N GLU A 91 -32.20 31.44 44.37
CA GLU A 91 -32.95 32.35 45.24
C GLU A 91 -34.46 32.13 45.11
N GLN A 92 -34.96 31.94 43.89
CA GLN A 92 -36.37 31.66 43.65
C GLN A 92 -36.83 30.34 44.28
N VAL A 93 -36.03 29.28 44.23
CA VAL A 93 -36.30 28.01 44.92
C VAL A 93 -36.39 28.20 46.44
N LEU A 94 -35.47 28.99 47.02
CA LEU A 94 -35.49 29.29 48.45
C LEU A 94 -36.76 30.08 48.83
N PHE A 95 -37.14 31.07 48.02
CA PHE A 95 -38.38 31.84 48.21
C PHE A 95 -39.64 30.97 48.10
N ASP A 96 -39.75 30.16 47.05
CA ASP A 96 -40.90 29.27 46.83
C ASP A 96 -41.03 28.23 47.94
N SER A 97 -39.92 27.80 48.54
CA SER A 97 -39.91 26.85 49.67
C SER A 97 -40.42 27.45 50.98
N GLN A 98 -40.39 28.78 51.15
CA GLN A 98 -40.90 29.46 52.34
C GLN A 98 -42.44 29.48 52.38
N GLY A 99 -43.11 29.37 51.22
CA GLY A 99 -44.56 29.33 51.11
C GLY A 99 -45.17 27.93 51.29
N ALA A 100 -46.50 27.84 51.31
CA ALA A 100 -47.24 26.57 51.40
C ALA A 100 -47.30 25.79 50.06
N ASN A 101 -46.77 26.35 48.97
CA ASN A 101 -46.87 25.78 47.61
C ASN A 101 -45.73 24.79 47.31
N PHE A 102 -45.74 23.63 47.95
CA PHE A 102 -44.72 22.58 47.78
C PHE A 102 -44.50 22.15 46.32
N VAL A 103 -45.56 22.14 45.50
CA VAL A 103 -45.48 21.80 44.07
C VAL A 103 -44.61 22.79 43.30
N LYS A 104 -44.77 24.10 43.56
CA LYS A 104 -43.97 25.14 42.91
C LYS A 104 -42.50 25.03 43.31
N ALA A 105 -42.22 24.90 44.60
CA ALA A 105 -40.84 24.72 45.10
C ALA A 105 -40.15 23.50 44.48
N THR A 106 -40.88 22.39 44.31
CA THR A 106 -40.35 21.18 43.66
C THR A 106 -40.05 21.40 42.17
N GLN A 107 -40.95 22.09 41.46
CA GLN A 107 -40.75 22.42 40.04
C GLN A 107 -39.57 23.37 39.84
N SER A 108 -39.49 24.44 40.63
CA SER A 108 -38.37 25.39 40.61
C SER A 108 -37.05 24.70 40.94
N LEU A 109 -37.05 23.75 41.88
CA LEU A 109 -35.86 22.95 42.22
C LEU A 109 -35.43 22.04 41.06
N HIS A 110 -36.37 21.42 40.36
CA HIS A 110 -36.05 20.64 39.17
C HIS A 110 -35.47 21.50 38.03
N GLN A 111 -35.97 22.72 37.85
CA GLN A 111 -35.41 23.68 36.91
C GLN A 111 -33.97 24.07 37.29
N LEU A 112 -33.71 24.38 38.56
CA LEU A 112 -32.36 24.66 39.06
C LEU A 112 -31.40 23.49 38.79
N GLN A 113 -31.84 22.27 39.11
CA GLN A 113 -31.06 21.07 38.84
C GLN A 113 -30.76 20.89 37.34
N GLN A 114 -31.70 21.23 36.47
CA GLN A 114 -31.49 21.15 35.03
C GLN A 114 -30.48 22.20 34.55
N GLN A 115 -30.60 23.45 35.01
CA GLN A 115 -29.65 24.51 34.65
C GLN A 115 -28.22 24.19 35.09
N VAL A 116 -28.03 23.65 36.31
CA VAL A 116 -26.70 23.22 36.78
C VAL A 116 -26.16 22.07 35.94
N ARG A 117 -27.00 21.10 35.55
CA ARG A 117 -26.59 20.02 34.64
C ARG A 117 -26.21 20.55 33.26
N ASP A 118 -27.01 21.43 32.68
CA ASP A 118 -26.75 22.02 31.36
C ASP A 118 -25.47 22.86 31.37
N ALA A 119 -25.22 23.60 32.46
CA ALA A 119 -23.98 24.32 32.70
C ALA A 119 -22.78 23.38 32.74
N LYS A 120 -22.87 22.30 33.53
CA LYS A 120 -21.83 21.27 33.61
C LYS A 120 -21.54 20.66 32.24
N THR A 121 -22.58 20.23 31.51
CA THR A 121 -22.44 19.68 30.17
C THR A 121 -21.82 20.69 29.20
N THR A 122 -22.17 21.96 29.30
CA THR A 122 -21.56 23.02 28.47
C THR A 122 -20.07 23.17 28.77
N VAL A 123 -19.68 23.20 30.05
CA VAL A 123 -18.26 23.23 30.44
C VAL A 123 -17.52 22.01 29.92
N ASP A 124 -18.08 20.81 30.09
CA ASP A 124 -17.46 19.56 29.63
C ASP A 124 -17.28 19.55 28.10
N ILE A 125 -18.29 19.96 27.34
CA ILE A 125 -18.22 20.07 25.87
C ILE A 125 -17.15 21.06 25.42
N VAL A 126 -17.10 22.25 26.03
CA VAL A 126 -16.10 23.27 25.68
C VAL A 126 -14.71 22.77 26.05
N ASN A 127 -14.56 22.18 27.23
CA ASN A 127 -13.30 21.65 27.73
C ASN A 127 -12.74 20.54 26.83
N GLN A 128 -13.59 19.60 26.44
CA GLN A 128 -13.20 18.52 25.52
C GLN A 128 -12.87 19.08 24.14
N GLY A 129 -13.73 19.93 23.57
CA GLY A 129 -13.51 20.50 22.24
C GLY A 129 -12.22 21.32 22.12
N LEU A 130 -11.86 22.09 23.16
CA LEU A 130 -10.57 22.81 23.20
C LEU A 130 -9.38 21.84 23.30
N SER A 131 -9.54 20.75 24.06
CA SER A 131 -8.50 19.71 24.16
C SER A 131 -8.29 18.99 22.83
N ASP A 132 -9.38 18.66 22.14
CA ASP A 132 -9.34 17.98 20.84
C ASP A 132 -8.68 18.87 19.79
N LEU A 133 -9.01 20.17 19.75
CA LEU A 133 -8.36 21.14 18.86
C LEU A 133 -6.86 21.25 19.12
N LYS A 134 -6.44 21.29 20.39
CA LYS A 134 -5.02 21.35 20.76
C LYS A 134 -4.27 20.07 20.38
N GLN A 135 -4.89 18.91 20.58
CA GLN A 135 -4.33 17.62 20.19
C GLN A 135 -4.22 17.49 18.67
N LEU A 136 -5.23 17.96 17.93
CA LEU A 136 -5.24 17.99 16.48
C LEU A 136 -4.11 18.88 15.94
N ASP A 137 -3.98 20.11 16.43
CA ASP A 137 -2.89 21.02 16.05
C ASP A 137 -1.50 20.40 16.29
N ALA A 138 -1.30 19.77 17.45
CA ALA A 138 -0.05 19.08 17.76
C ALA A 138 0.22 17.89 16.83
N ALA A 139 -0.81 17.09 16.52
CA ALA A 139 -0.69 15.95 15.62
C ALA A 139 -0.33 16.38 14.19
N HIS A 140 -0.98 17.43 13.66
CA HIS A 140 -0.65 17.95 12.33
C HIS A 140 0.76 18.53 12.27
N LYS A 141 1.22 19.24 13.31
CA LYS A 141 2.60 19.75 13.37
C LYS A 141 3.64 18.64 13.41
N GLN A 142 3.37 17.56 14.13
CA GLN A 142 4.24 16.38 14.14
C GLN A 142 4.26 15.72 12.77
N ALA A 143 3.08 15.53 12.15
CA ALA A 143 2.94 14.99 10.81
C ALA A 143 3.73 15.77 9.75
N VAL A 144 3.77 17.11 9.83
CA VAL A 144 4.64 17.94 8.97
C VAL A 144 6.10 17.53 9.12
N GLN A 145 6.60 17.40 10.35
CA GLN A 145 8.01 17.04 10.59
C GLN A 145 8.35 15.62 10.13
N ASP A 146 7.46 14.67 10.38
CA ASP A 146 7.66 13.27 10.00
C ASP A 146 7.73 13.13 8.47
N LEU A 147 6.76 13.72 7.76
CA LEU A 147 6.74 13.74 6.29
C LEU A 147 7.91 14.53 5.69
N GLU A 148 8.34 15.62 6.32
CA GLU A 148 9.52 16.37 5.88
C GLU A 148 10.76 15.49 5.91
N SER A 149 10.93 14.72 6.99
CA SER A 149 12.06 13.83 7.16
C SER A 149 12.04 12.71 6.11
N GLU A 150 10.90 12.06 5.92
CA GLU A 150 10.74 11.00 4.90
C GLU A 150 11.05 11.55 3.49
N TYR A 151 10.48 12.70 3.14
CA TYR A 151 10.76 13.37 1.86
C TYR A 151 12.25 13.68 1.69
N GLN A 152 12.92 14.23 2.71
CA GLN A 152 14.34 14.56 2.65
C GLN A 152 15.21 13.31 2.46
N GLU A 153 14.84 12.19 3.08
CA GLU A 153 15.52 10.90 2.89
C GLU A 153 15.36 10.38 1.45
N LEU A 154 14.14 10.39 0.91
CA LEU A 154 13.87 9.98 -0.47
C LEU A 154 14.63 10.87 -1.48
N ARG A 155 14.60 12.19 -1.28
CA ARG A 155 15.35 13.16 -2.10
C ARG A 155 16.85 12.87 -2.06
N LYS A 156 17.40 12.62 -0.88
CA LYS A 156 18.83 12.32 -0.72
C LYS A 156 19.19 11.02 -1.45
N LEU A 157 18.38 9.98 -1.29
CA LEU A 157 18.59 8.68 -1.91
C LEU A 157 18.58 8.79 -3.45
N LEU A 158 17.57 9.47 -3.99
CA LEU A 158 17.43 9.73 -5.43
C LEU A 158 18.64 10.47 -6.00
N LEU A 159 19.14 11.49 -5.28
CA LEU A 159 20.32 12.24 -5.71
C LEU A 159 21.63 11.45 -5.58
N SER A 160 21.81 10.66 -4.51
CA SER A 160 23.04 9.90 -4.29
C SER A 160 23.17 8.68 -5.19
N GLU A 161 22.04 8.08 -5.57
CA GLU A 161 21.98 6.84 -6.34
C GLU A 161 21.36 7.03 -7.72
N SER A 162 21.35 8.27 -8.25
CA SER A 162 20.75 8.66 -9.54
C SER A 162 21.02 7.70 -10.69
N PHE A 163 22.24 7.15 -10.78
CA PHE A 163 22.63 6.19 -11.81
C PHE A 163 21.81 4.88 -11.79
N GLN A 164 21.37 4.43 -10.62
CA GLN A 164 20.61 3.18 -10.48
C GLN A 164 19.19 3.26 -11.06
N PHE A 165 18.68 4.49 -11.27
CA PHE A 165 17.34 4.70 -11.81
C PHE A 165 17.32 4.82 -13.34
N GLY A 166 18.50 4.96 -13.97
CA GLY A 166 18.64 5.01 -15.42
C GLY A 166 17.70 6.04 -16.07
N PRO A 167 16.88 5.65 -17.06
CA PRO A 167 16.01 6.58 -17.78
C PRO A 167 14.79 7.05 -16.96
N ALA A 168 14.51 6.45 -15.80
CA ALA A 168 13.40 6.86 -14.94
C ALA A 168 13.71 8.08 -14.07
N ILE A 169 14.98 8.50 -13.99
CA ILE A 169 15.42 9.55 -13.07
C ILE A 169 14.68 10.87 -13.30
N ASP A 170 14.53 11.32 -14.54
CA ASP A 170 13.89 12.59 -14.86
C ASP A 170 12.43 12.62 -14.37
N LYS A 171 11.70 11.52 -14.56
CA LYS A 171 10.30 11.41 -14.12
C LYS A 171 10.18 11.30 -12.60
N LEU A 172 11.14 10.65 -11.94
CA LEU A 172 11.20 10.60 -10.48
C LEU A 172 11.49 11.98 -9.89
N GLU A 173 12.35 12.77 -10.54
CA GLU A 173 12.63 14.16 -10.15
C GLU A 173 11.39 15.04 -10.32
N ASP A 174 10.62 14.89 -11.42
CA ASP A 174 9.35 15.60 -11.61
C ASP A 174 8.34 15.27 -10.50
N VAL A 175 8.19 13.98 -10.14
CA VAL A 175 7.32 13.55 -9.04
C VAL A 175 7.79 14.13 -7.71
N LEU A 176 9.09 14.10 -7.44
CA LEU A 176 9.67 14.67 -6.23
C LEU A 176 9.46 16.19 -6.14
N SER A 177 9.55 16.90 -7.27
CA SER A 177 9.29 18.35 -7.33
C SER A 177 7.83 18.68 -7.04
N ASN A 178 6.88 17.90 -7.59
CA ASN A 178 5.47 18.10 -7.30
C ASN A 178 5.17 17.85 -5.82
N LEU A 179 5.78 16.82 -5.24
CA LEU A 179 5.65 16.50 -3.81
C LEU A 179 6.21 17.63 -2.92
N GLU A 180 7.28 18.32 -3.36
CA GLU A 180 7.84 19.50 -2.67
C GLU A 180 6.83 20.67 -2.63
N ASP A 181 6.13 20.92 -3.74
CA ASP A 181 5.09 21.95 -3.82
C ASP A 181 3.88 21.62 -2.93
N GLU A 182 3.43 20.36 -2.94
CA GLU A 182 2.34 19.91 -2.07
C GLU A 182 2.71 19.96 -0.59
N PHE A 183 3.95 19.60 -0.26
CA PHE A 183 4.45 19.71 1.11
C PHE A 183 4.51 21.16 1.58
N ALA A 184 4.97 22.07 0.72
CA ALA A 184 4.97 23.51 1.01
C ALA A 184 3.56 24.03 1.27
N GLU A 185 2.57 23.57 0.51
CA GLU A 185 1.17 23.93 0.72
C GLU A 185 0.60 23.34 2.03
N PHE A 186 0.90 22.07 2.33
CA PHE A 186 0.52 21.42 3.58
C PHE A 186 1.11 22.14 4.81
N SER A 187 2.40 22.48 4.76
CA SER A 187 3.09 23.25 5.80
C SER A 187 2.43 24.62 5.98
N ARG A 188 2.14 25.33 4.89
CA ARG A 188 1.45 26.63 4.92
C ARG A 188 0.05 26.54 5.53
N LEU A 189 -0.75 25.53 5.18
CA LEU A 189 -2.08 25.33 5.75
C LEU A 189 -2.02 24.97 7.25
N THR A 190 -1.03 24.18 7.64
CA THR A 190 -0.79 23.80 9.04
C THR A 190 -0.31 24.99 9.88
N GLU A 191 0.60 25.81 9.38
CA GLU A 191 1.04 27.06 10.04
C GLU A 191 -0.11 28.06 10.18
N ARG A 192 -1.00 28.10 9.19
CA ARG A 192 -2.24 28.87 9.21
C ARG A 192 -3.36 28.18 9.99
N GLY A 193 -3.14 26.99 10.54
CA GLY A 193 -4.11 26.20 11.30
C GLY A 193 -5.47 25.99 10.63
N ASP A 194 -5.48 25.84 9.30
CA ASP A 194 -6.64 25.28 8.59
C ASP A 194 -6.51 23.75 8.56
N HIS A 195 -6.81 23.11 9.70
CA HIS A 195 -6.56 21.69 9.88
C HIS A 195 -7.42 20.80 8.98
N ALA A 196 -8.62 21.27 8.59
CA ALA A 196 -9.49 20.52 7.69
C ALA A 196 -8.87 20.41 6.29
N ALA A 197 -8.43 21.54 5.72
CA ALA A 197 -7.76 21.53 4.44
C ALA A 197 -6.39 20.81 4.50
N ALA A 198 -5.67 20.96 5.62
CA ALA A 198 -4.40 20.28 5.83
C ALA A 198 -4.57 18.74 5.90
N ALA A 199 -5.65 18.24 6.50
CA ALA A 199 -5.93 16.80 6.56
C ALA A 199 -6.14 16.16 5.18
N ASP A 200 -6.84 16.84 4.29
CA ASP A 200 -7.07 16.36 2.92
C ASP A 200 -5.75 16.23 2.14
N ILE A 201 -4.86 17.22 2.26
CA ILE A 201 -3.53 17.17 1.62
C ILE A 201 -2.63 16.12 2.27
N TYR A 202 -2.68 15.99 3.60
CA TYR A 202 -1.88 15.00 4.33
C TYR A 202 -2.09 13.56 3.82
N GLU A 203 -3.35 13.16 3.58
CA GLU A 203 -3.65 11.83 3.06
C GLU A 203 -3.09 11.61 1.65
N SER A 204 -3.26 12.61 0.77
CA SER A 204 -2.69 12.57 -0.59
C SER A 204 -1.17 12.46 -0.54
N LEU A 205 -0.53 13.32 0.24
CA LEU A 205 0.92 13.40 0.37
C LEU A 205 1.50 12.09 0.92
N GLY A 206 0.85 11.48 1.92
CA GLY A 206 1.27 10.19 2.47
C GLY A 206 1.19 9.06 1.43
N MET A 207 0.11 9.03 0.63
CA MET A 207 -0.03 8.04 -0.45
C MET A 207 1.04 8.24 -1.54
N GLU A 208 1.27 9.48 -1.97
CA GLU A 208 2.24 9.79 -3.02
C GLU A 208 3.68 9.52 -2.57
N THR A 209 4.01 9.88 -1.33
CA THR A 209 5.32 9.57 -0.70
C THR A 209 5.56 8.06 -0.65
N THR A 210 4.56 7.29 -0.22
CA THR A 210 4.65 5.81 -0.19
C THR A 210 4.81 5.23 -1.60
N GLN A 211 4.11 5.77 -2.60
CA GLN A 211 4.26 5.31 -3.98
C GLN A 211 5.65 5.65 -4.55
N LEU A 212 6.20 6.82 -4.20
CA LEU A 212 7.55 7.20 -4.59
C LEU A 212 8.60 6.28 -3.96
N GLU A 213 8.47 5.97 -2.67
CA GLU A 213 9.33 5.01 -1.96
C GLU A 213 9.32 3.64 -2.65
N GLN A 214 8.12 3.09 -2.93
CA GLN A 214 7.99 1.81 -3.63
C GLN A 214 8.64 1.81 -5.02
N ARG A 215 8.55 2.94 -5.75
CA ARG A 215 9.20 3.08 -7.07
C ARG A 215 10.71 3.10 -6.92
N ILE A 216 11.23 3.86 -5.95
CA ILE A 216 12.66 3.93 -5.66
C ILE A 216 13.23 2.54 -5.30
N ASP A 217 12.47 1.73 -4.57
CA ASP A 217 12.89 0.37 -4.21
C ASP A 217 12.89 -0.61 -5.41
N GLN A 218 11.92 -0.48 -6.33
CA GLN A 218 11.70 -1.46 -7.39
C GLN A 218 12.49 -1.17 -8.67
N ILE A 219 12.65 0.11 -9.03
CA ILE A 219 13.27 0.53 -10.30
C ILE A 219 14.69 -0.03 -10.47
N PRO A 220 15.59 0.03 -9.46
CA PRO A 220 16.98 -0.41 -9.63
C PRO A 220 17.10 -1.87 -10.11
N ALA A 221 16.27 -2.77 -9.58
CA ALA A 221 16.28 -4.17 -9.97
C ALA A 221 15.80 -4.39 -11.41
N LEU A 222 14.74 -3.68 -11.81
CA LEU A 222 14.20 -3.74 -13.17
C LEU A 222 15.18 -3.14 -14.19
N TYR A 223 15.77 -1.99 -13.86
CA TYR A 223 16.76 -1.33 -14.70
C TYR A 223 17.99 -2.21 -14.90
N THR A 224 18.54 -2.77 -13.82
CA THR A 224 19.70 -3.68 -13.88
C THR A 224 19.41 -4.89 -14.76
N THR A 225 18.21 -5.46 -14.67
CA THR A 225 17.81 -6.60 -15.51
C THR A 225 17.79 -6.24 -16.99
N LEU A 226 17.28 -5.07 -17.35
CA LEU A 226 17.19 -4.62 -18.75
C LEU A 226 18.52 -4.12 -19.33
N ASP A 227 19.30 -3.35 -18.56
CA ASP A 227 20.51 -2.70 -19.05
C ASP A 227 21.77 -3.56 -18.91
N THR A 228 21.76 -4.52 -17.98
CA THR A 228 22.88 -5.45 -17.78
C THR A 228 22.50 -6.85 -18.23
N THR A 229 21.61 -7.55 -17.52
CA THR A 229 21.38 -8.98 -17.72
C THR A 229 20.90 -9.32 -19.14
N ILE A 230 19.77 -8.72 -19.57
CA ILE A 230 19.19 -9.00 -20.89
C ILE A 230 20.12 -8.52 -22.00
N LYS A 231 20.73 -7.34 -21.84
CA LYS A 231 21.68 -6.80 -22.82
C LYS A 231 22.87 -7.73 -23.03
N ASP A 232 23.47 -8.23 -21.95
CA ASP A 232 24.60 -9.15 -22.01
C ASP A 232 24.20 -10.48 -22.67
N GLN A 233 23.01 -11.01 -22.34
CA GLN A 233 22.44 -12.20 -22.99
C GLN A 233 22.24 -12.00 -24.50
N LEU A 234 21.72 -10.85 -24.93
CA LEU A 234 21.55 -10.55 -26.36
C LEU A 234 22.89 -10.43 -27.09
N VAL A 235 23.90 -9.84 -26.46
CA VAL A 235 25.27 -9.78 -26.99
C VAL A 235 25.86 -11.18 -27.15
N GLU A 236 25.69 -12.04 -26.14
CA GLU A 236 26.15 -13.44 -26.18
C GLU A 236 25.44 -14.25 -27.26
N LEU A 237 24.11 -14.14 -27.36
CA LEU A 237 23.30 -14.82 -28.36
C LEU A 237 23.71 -14.39 -29.78
N ASN A 238 23.95 -13.09 -29.99
CA ASN A 238 24.41 -12.59 -31.28
C ASN A 238 25.81 -13.11 -31.62
N ALA A 239 26.74 -13.14 -30.66
CA ALA A 239 28.06 -13.72 -30.86
C ALA A 239 27.99 -15.22 -31.19
N THR A 240 27.11 -15.95 -30.51
CA THR A 240 26.86 -17.38 -30.74
C THR A 240 26.27 -17.62 -32.13
N TYR A 241 25.27 -16.83 -32.52
CA TYR A 241 24.66 -16.88 -33.85
C TYR A 241 25.70 -16.67 -34.95
N ASN A 242 26.53 -15.63 -34.86
CA ASN A 242 27.56 -15.35 -35.86
C ASN A 242 28.56 -16.51 -35.98
N ARG A 243 28.98 -17.09 -34.85
CA ARG A 243 29.87 -18.27 -34.85
C ARG A 243 29.23 -19.49 -35.52
N LEU A 244 27.98 -19.81 -35.17
CA LEU A 244 27.26 -20.94 -35.78
C LEU A 244 26.99 -20.69 -37.27
N HIS A 245 26.67 -19.45 -37.64
CA HIS A 245 26.50 -19.08 -39.05
C HIS A 245 27.79 -19.28 -39.85
N ASP A 246 28.94 -18.85 -39.32
CA ASP A 246 30.26 -19.04 -39.94
C ASP A 246 30.67 -20.52 -40.03
N GLU A 247 30.26 -21.33 -39.04
CA GLU A 247 30.42 -22.79 -39.05
C GLU A 247 29.48 -23.51 -40.03
N GLY A 248 28.58 -22.77 -40.71
CA GLY A 248 27.72 -23.26 -41.78
C GLY A 248 26.39 -23.86 -41.31
N PHE A 249 25.96 -23.54 -40.09
CA PHE A 249 24.65 -23.94 -39.58
C PHE A 249 23.52 -23.19 -40.30
N LEU A 250 22.41 -23.88 -40.54
CA LEU A 250 21.23 -23.36 -41.22
C LEU A 250 20.05 -23.41 -40.25
N PHE A 251 19.47 -22.25 -39.95
CA PHE A 251 18.28 -22.15 -39.12
C PHE A 251 17.03 -21.99 -39.99
N ASP A 252 15.94 -22.65 -39.61
CA ASP A 252 14.64 -22.52 -40.29
C ASP A 252 13.98 -21.14 -40.07
N THR A 253 14.42 -20.42 -39.04
CA THR A 253 13.91 -19.11 -38.64
C THR A 253 14.97 -18.04 -38.83
N ASP A 254 14.55 -16.81 -39.15
CA ASP A 254 15.45 -15.64 -39.23
C ASP A 254 15.86 -15.16 -37.83
N ILE A 255 16.89 -15.80 -37.28
CA ILE A 255 17.43 -15.49 -35.96
C ILE A 255 17.94 -14.06 -35.87
N ALA A 256 18.52 -13.52 -36.94
CA ALA A 256 19.03 -12.15 -36.96
C ALA A 256 17.88 -11.14 -36.78
N GLN A 257 16.76 -11.35 -37.48
CA GLN A 257 15.57 -10.53 -37.29
C GLN A 257 14.98 -10.68 -35.87
N THR A 258 14.95 -11.88 -35.31
CA THR A 258 14.47 -12.09 -33.94
C THR A 258 15.33 -11.36 -32.91
N LEU A 259 16.66 -11.38 -33.04
CA LEU A 259 17.56 -10.64 -32.14
C LEU A 259 17.36 -9.12 -32.22
N ASP A 260 17.14 -8.57 -33.42
CA ASP A 260 16.83 -7.15 -33.61
C ASP A 260 15.48 -6.75 -32.99
N GLN A 261 14.48 -7.63 -33.10
CA GLN A 261 13.18 -7.46 -32.44
C GLN A 261 13.32 -7.47 -30.91
N LEU A 262 14.09 -8.40 -30.35
CA LEU A 262 14.33 -8.47 -28.90
C LEU A 262 15.03 -7.21 -28.38
N GLU A 263 16.00 -6.68 -29.11
CA GLU A 263 16.65 -5.42 -28.74
C GLU A 263 15.69 -4.23 -28.80
N THR A 264 14.81 -4.21 -29.80
CA THR A 264 13.74 -3.20 -29.91
C THR A 264 12.74 -3.30 -28.75
N GLU A 265 12.34 -4.51 -28.38
CA GLU A 265 11.45 -4.76 -27.24
C GLU A 265 12.11 -4.39 -25.90
N ARG A 266 13.41 -4.68 -25.74
CA ARG A 266 14.22 -4.24 -24.59
C ARG A 266 14.26 -2.72 -24.48
N GLN A 267 14.47 -2.01 -25.59
CA GLN A 267 14.45 -0.54 -25.60
C GLN A 267 13.05 0.01 -25.27
N SER A 268 11.99 -0.60 -25.80
CA SER A 268 10.60 -0.24 -25.47
C SER A 268 10.29 -0.45 -23.97
N ALA A 269 10.87 -1.47 -23.34
CA ALA A 269 10.77 -1.68 -21.90
C ALA A 269 11.54 -0.62 -21.10
N LEU A 270 12.71 -0.17 -21.57
CA LEU A 270 13.43 0.96 -20.97
C LEU A 270 12.64 2.27 -21.08
N ASP A 271 11.98 2.52 -22.22
CA ASP A 271 11.12 3.70 -22.40
C ASP A 271 9.89 3.63 -21.48
N ALA A 272 9.28 2.45 -21.32
CA ALA A 272 8.19 2.24 -20.36
C ALA A 272 8.65 2.43 -18.90
N LEU A 273 9.90 2.08 -18.60
CA LEU A 273 10.52 2.34 -17.30
C LEU A 273 10.73 3.83 -17.07
N ALA A 274 11.12 4.58 -18.11
CA ALA A 274 11.23 6.04 -18.08
C ALA A 274 9.88 6.69 -17.69
N ASP A 275 8.77 6.09 -18.14
CA ASP A 275 7.41 6.53 -17.80
C ASP A 275 6.87 5.99 -16.46
N LEU A 276 7.70 5.32 -15.65
CA LEU A 276 7.33 4.71 -14.36
C LEU A 276 6.24 3.63 -14.45
N LEU A 277 6.11 2.97 -15.61
CA LEU A 277 5.12 1.91 -15.84
C LEU A 277 5.63 0.53 -15.36
N LEU A 278 6.01 0.43 -14.09
CA LEU A 278 6.68 -0.72 -13.47
C LEU A 278 6.04 -2.09 -13.80
N LYS A 279 4.71 -2.18 -13.72
CA LYS A 279 3.99 -3.42 -14.01
C LYS A 279 4.18 -3.86 -15.46
N LYS A 280 4.08 -2.93 -16.40
CA LYS A 280 4.28 -3.18 -17.84
C LYS A 280 5.71 -3.62 -18.10
N VAL A 281 6.68 -2.97 -17.45
CA VAL A 281 8.10 -3.31 -17.56
C VAL A 281 8.35 -4.75 -17.08
N SER A 282 7.81 -5.13 -15.92
CA SER A 282 7.92 -6.50 -15.41
C SER A 282 7.35 -7.53 -16.40
N GLU A 283 6.15 -7.28 -16.93
CA GLU A 283 5.53 -8.16 -17.92
C GLU A 283 6.37 -8.27 -19.21
N GLN A 284 6.99 -7.17 -19.66
CA GLN A 284 7.88 -7.17 -20.82
C GLN A 284 9.18 -7.93 -20.55
N ILE A 285 9.75 -7.82 -19.34
CA ILE A 285 10.94 -8.59 -18.94
C ILE A 285 10.64 -10.10 -18.99
N ASP A 286 9.51 -10.53 -18.46
CA ASP A 286 9.13 -11.96 -18.47
C ASP A 286 8.99 -12.51 -19.90
N VAL A 287 8.40 -11.71 -20.81
CA VAL A 287 8.28 -12.06 -22.23
C VAL A 287 9.66 -12.15 -22.89
N LEU A 288 10.52 -11.14 -22.68
CA LEU A 288 11.88 -11.11 -23.22
C LEU A 288 12.69 -12.33 -22.75
N GLN A 289 12.63 -12.66 -21.46
CA GLN A 289 13.32 -13.83 -20.91
C GLN A 289 12.84 -15.14 -21.55
N THR A 290 11.52 -15.30 -21.70
CA THR A 290 10.95 -16.50 -22.34
C THR A 290 11.42 -16.65 -23.80
N GLN A 291 11.47 -15.55 -24.54
CA GLN A 291 11.95 -15.56 -25.93
C GLN A 291 13.45 -15.84 -26.02
N ILE A 292 14.25 -15.27 -25.11
CA ILE A 292 15.69 -15.53 -24.98
C ILE A 292 15.95 -17.02 -24.69
N ASP A 293 15.23 -17.60 -23.73
CA ASP A 293 15.34 -19.02 -23.39
C ASP A 293 15.00 -19.91 -24.60
N THR A 294 13.96 -19.56 -25.34
CA THR A 294 13.56 -20.27 -26.58
C THR A 294 14.67 -20.23 -27.64
N LEU A 295 15.40 -19.11 -27.77
CA LEU A 295 16.54 -19.00 -28.68
C LEU A 295 17.70 -19.90 -28.24
N TYR A 296 18.02 -19.95 -26.95
CA TYR A 296 19.02 -20.87 -26.43
C TYR A 296 18.66 -22.33 -26.72
N GLU A 297 17.40 -22.73 -26.48
CA GLU A 297 16.92 -24.08 -26.82
C GLU A 297 17.06 -24.38 -28.31
N THR A 298 16.74 -23.42 -29.17
CA THR A 298 16.88 -23.56 -30.63
C THR A 298 18.33 -23.80 -31.04
N PHE A 299 19.28 -23.03 -30.48
CA PHE A 299 20.70 -23.22 -30.75
C PHE A 299 21.19 -24.58 -30.24
N GLU A 300 20.76 -25.01 -29.05
CA GLU A 300 21.13 -26.31 -28.51
C GLU A 300 20.63 -27.46 -29.39
N GLN A 301 19.37 -27.42 -29.80
CA GLN A 301 18.77 -28.44 -30.66
C GLN A 301 19.51 -28.55 -31.99
N GLU A 302 19.86 -27.42 -32.61
CA GLU A 302 20.55 -27.40 -33.89
C GLU A 302 22.00 -27.92 -33.77
N MET A 303 22.72 -27.56 -32.71
CA MET A 303 24.04 -28.12 -32.41
C MET A 303 23.99 -29.64 -32.19
N GLN A 304 22.97 -30.15 -31.49
CA GLN A 304 22.78 -31.58 -31.28
C GLN A 304 22.44 -32.30 -32.59
N ALA A 305 21.58 -31.71 -33.43
CA ALA A 305 21.20 -32.25 -34.73
C ALA A 305 22.42 -32.37 -35.66
N GLN A 306 23.24 -31.32 -35.76
CA GLN A 306 24.46 -31.36 -36.57
C GLN A 306 25.43 -32.45 -36.09
N LYS A 307 25.64 -32.58 -34.78
CA LYS A 307 26.47 -33.64 -34.20
C LYS A 307 25.98 -35.04 -34.59
N ALA A 308 24.67 -35.27 -34.54
CA ALA A 308 24.07 -36.54 -34.95
C ALA A 308 24.27 -36.81 -36.46
N VAL A 309 24.10 -35.80 -37.31
CA VAL A 309 24.33 -35.92 -38.77
C VAL A 309 25.78 -36.27 -39.08
N VAL A 310 26.75 -35.62 -38.42
CA VAL A 310 28.18 -35.92 -38.61
C VAL A 310 28.53 -37.35 -38.18
N GLN A 311 27.98 -37.81 -37.05
CA GLN A 311 28.17 -39.18 -36.57
C GLN A 311 27.60 -40.20 -37.56
N HIS A 312 26.34 -40.05 -37.96
CA HIS A 312 25.70 -40.97 -38.91
C HIS A 312 26.35 -40.96 -40.29
N ASN A 313 26.81 -39.80 -40.78
CA ASN A 313 27.51 -39.74 -42.07
C ASN A 313 28.85 -40.49 -42.02
N THR A 314 29.54 -40.45 -40.88
CA THR A 314 30.78 -41.22 -40.66
C THR A 314 30.49 -42.72 -40.65
N GLU A 315 29.48 -43.15 -39.90
CA GLU A 315 29.04 -44.55 -39.84
C GLU A 315 28.61 -45.08 -41.22
N LEU A 316 27.84 -44.29 -41.98
CA LEU A 316 27.43 -44.63 -43.34
C LEU A 316 28.61 -44.74 -44.30
N GLY A 317 29.59 -43.83 -44.19
CA GLY A 317 30.82 -43.88 -44.99
C GLY A 317 31.64 -45.13 -44.72
N GLU A 318 31.79 -45.52 -43.46
CA GLU A 318 32.46 -46.77 -43.07
C GLU A 318 31.68 -48.00 -43.54
N GLY A 319 30.37 -48.03 -43.33
CA GLY A 319 29.50 -49.11 -43.78
C GLY A 319 29.53 -49.29 -45.30
N LEU A 320 29.50 -48.19 -46.07
CA LEU A 320 29.61 -48.23 -47.53
C LEU A 320 30.98 -48.75 -47.98
N ARG A 321 32.06 -48.33 -47.30
CA ARG A 321 33.41 -48.84 -47.59
C ARG A 321 33.50 -50.34 -47.32
N GLN A 322 33.00 -50.80 -46.18
CA GLN A 322 32.96 -52.22 -45.82
C GLN A 322 32.12 -53.03 -46.82
N ASN A 323 30.96 -52.51 -47.23
CA ASN A 323 30.11 -53.18 -48.20
C ASN A 323 30.77 -53.28 -49.59
N LYS A 324 31.51 -52.26 -50.02
CA LYS A 324 32.31 -52.32 -51.25
C LYS A 324 33.41 -53.37 -51.18
N LEU A 325 34.11 -53.48 -50.04
CA LEU A 325 35.13 -54.51 -49.83
C LEU A 325 34.52 -55.91 -49.88
N LEU A 326 33.41 -56.13 -49.17
CA LEU A 326 32.69 -57.41 -49.19
C LEU A 326 32.21 -57.78 -50.61
N ASN A 327 31.65 -56.84 -51.36
CA ASN A 327 31.27 -57.07 -52.76
C ASN A 327 32.47 -57.39 -53.64
N HIS A 328 33.61 -56.74 -53.43
CA HIS A 328 34.83 -57.05 -54.16
C HIS A 328 35.31 -58.47 -53.88
N ASP A 329 35.36 -58.86 -52.61
CA ASP A 329 35.76 -60.21 -52.18
C ASP A 329 34.80 -61.28 -52.71
N LEU A 330 33.49 -61.02 -52.66
CA LEU A 330 32.46 -61.90 -53.23
C LEU A 330 32.64 -62.07 -54.74
N ASN A 331 32.95 -61.00 -55.48
CA ASN A 331 33.20 -61.09 -56.92
C ASN A 331 34.46 -61.91 -57.23
N ILE A 332 35.52 -61.79 -56.43
CA ILE A 332 36.73 -62.63 -56.56
C ILE A 332 36.37 -64.10 -56.33
N GLU A 333 35.59 -64.39 -55.29
CA GLU A 333 35.20 -65.76 -54.97
C GLU A 333 34.28 -66.37 -56.04
N LEU A 334 33.39 -65.56 -56.62
CA LEU A 334 32.52 -65.96 -57.72
C LEU A 334 33.33 -66.26 -59.00
N ASP A 335 34.35 -65.45 -59.30
CA ASP A 335 35.26 -65.69 -60.42
C ASP A 335 36.07 -66.99 -60.20
N ARG A 336 36.59 -67.21 -58.99
CA ARG A 336 37.25 -68.48 -58.62
C ARG A 336 36.34 -69.69 -58.82
N LEU A 337 35.10 -69.63 -58.31
CA LEU A 337 34.13 -70.72 -58.46
C LEU A 337 33.77 -70.96 -59.94
N SER A 338 33.65 -69.91 -60.73
CA SER A 338 33.42 -70.01 -62.18
C SER A 338 34.59 -70.69 -62.90
N GLN A 339 35.82 -70.30 -62.57
CA GLN A 339 37.04 -70.93 -63.09
C GLN A 339 37.12 -72.40 -62.67
N ASP A 340 36.86 -72.72 -61.41
CA ASP A 340 36.82 -74.11 -60.91
C ASP A 340 35.73 -74.94 -61.60
N PHE A 341 34.54 -74.38 -61.82
CA PHE A 341 33.47 -75.03 -62.57
C PHE A 341 33.87 -75.29 -64.03
N ILE A 342 34.50 -74.33 -64.71
CA ILE A 342 35.03 -74.50 -66.07
C ILE A 342 36.12 -75.56 -66.09
N LEU A 343 37.03 -75.58 -65.10
CA LEU A 343 38.08 -76.58 -64.96
C LEU A 343 37.49 -77.98 -64.72
N GLN A 344 36.49 -78.11 -63.85
CA GLN A 344 35.77 -79.38 -63.64
C GLN A 344 35.05 -79.85 -64.90
N ARG A 345 34.33 -78.95 -65.58
CA ARG A 345 33.65 -79.27 -66.85
C ARG A 345 34.65 -79.71 -67.91
N THR A 346 35.78 -79.01 -68.03
CA THR A 346 36.85 -79.34 -68.99
C THR A 346 37.48 -80.69 -68.64
N LYS A 347 37.79 -80.96 -67.38
CA LYS A 347 38.27 -82.27 -66.92
C LYS A 347 37.26 -83.38 -67.21
N MET A 348 35.96 -83.13 -67.01
CA MET A 348 34.89 -84.09 -67.29
C MET A 348 34.77 -84.37 -68.80
N VAL A 349 34.87 -83.34 -69.65
CA VAL A 349 34.92 -83.51 -71.11
C VAL A 349 36.15 -84.30 -71.55
N TRP A 350 37.33 -84.01 -71.00
CA TRP A 350 38.53 -84.79 -71.25
C TRP A 350 38.43 -86.23 -70.73
N PHE A 351 37.71 -86.47 -69.64
CA PHE A 351 37.44 -87.82 -69.11
C PHE A 351 36.48 -88.59 -70.03
N VAL A 352 35.42 -87.95 -70.53
CA VAL A 352 34.48 -88.57 -71.48
C VAL A 352 35.15 -88.84 -72.83
N VAL A 353 35.95 -87.91 -73.35
CA VAL A 353 36.75 -88.10 -74.57
C VAL A 353 37.83 -89.17 -74.36
N GLY A 354 38.46 -89.21 -73.19
CA GLY A 354 39.43 -90.25 -72.82
C GLY A 354 38.81 -91.65 -72.73
N ILE A 355 37.59 -91.77 -72.21
CA ILE A 355 36.84 -93.04 -72.20
C ILE A 355 36.39 -93.44 -73.62
N CYS A 356 36.00 -92.49 -74.46
CA CYS A 356 35.66 -92.76 -75.87
C CYS A 356 36.88 -93.25 -76.69
N ASN A 357 38.07 -92.72 -76.42
CA ASN A 357 39.31 -93.17 -77.07
C ASN A 357 39.86 -94.50 -76.54
N TYR A 358 39.33 -95.03 -75.43
CA TYR A 358 39.73 -96.32 -74.85
C TYR A 358 38.78 -97.47 -75.22
N LEU A 359 37.66 -97.17 -75.91
CA LEU A 359 36.63 -98.13 -76.31
C LEU A 359 36.46 -98.25 -77.84
N THR A 360 37.44 -97.78 -78.59
CA THR A 360 37.63 -98.10 -80.03
C THR A 360 38.96 -98.82 -80.17
#